data_AF-A0A517M1F5-F1
#
_entry.id   AF-A0A517M1F5-F1
#
_cell.length_a   1.000
_cell.length_b   1.000
_cell.length_c   1.000
_cell.angle_alpha   90.00
_cell.angle_beta   90.00
_cell.angle_gamma   90.00
#
_symmetry.space_group_name_H-M   'P 1'
#
loop_
_entity.id
_entity.type
_entity.pdbx_description
1 polymer ?
#
loop_
_entity_poly.entity_id
_entity_poly.type
_entity_poly.pdbx_seq_one_letter_code
_entity_poly.pdbx_strand_id
1 'polypeptide(L)'
;MTGVFLSHSSPDKPFARRIGNDLRAFGTKVWIDEAEIRVGDSLIQKISEGIDNVDFLIVLLSQASCKSAWVEKEVNIALTQEIVGRRVKVLPCLLDDCNIPTFLTDKRYADFRDAANYLSQRDELALAMGLAIPPAQQEFLNKFVYHDLTDLNSGFDTASMKNFSAGDFLKALKRFETFNGKVFGIETWPDGKFGDVKVYEEYTDDAADSNWYLKAFEDFKHEGLTSHFTASGMIPGDVVDRFL
;
A
#
# COMPACT_ATOMS: atom_id res chain seq x y z
N MET A 1 17.20 -3.37 -2.84
CA MET A 1 15.84 -3.27 -2.30
C MET A 1 14.96 -2.86 -3.44
N THR A 2 13.89 -3.60 -3.71
CA THR A 2 13.02 -3.39 -4.88
C THR A 2 12.33 -2.03 -4.78
N GLY A 3 12.41 -1.26 -5.87
CA GLY A 3 11.79 0.05 -5.97
C GLY A 3 10.51 0.08 -6.80
N VAL A 4 9.44 0.68 -6.27
CA VAL A 4 8.11 0.70 -6.91
C VAL A 4 7.52 2.12 -6.93
N PHE A 5 7.22 2.63 -8.12
CA PHE A 5 6.48 3.87 -8.28
C PHE A 5 4.98 3.59 -8.47
N LEU A 6 4.12 4.20 -7.65
CA LEU A 6 2.65 4.10 -7.71
C LEU A 6 2.04 5.33 -8.38
N SER A 7 1.67 5.16 -9.65
CA SER A 7 0.95 6.16 -10.43
C SER A 7 -0.56 6.03 -10.21
N HIS A 8 -1.21 7.12 -9.80
CA HIS A 8 -2.63 7.15 -9.47
C HIS A 8 -3.25 8.51 -9.80
N SER A 9 -4.57 8.57 -9.91
CA SER A 9 -5.30 9.85 -9.95
C SER A 9 -5.70 10.29 -8.54
N SER A 10 -5.95 11.58 -8.31
CA SER A 10 -6.25 12.09 -6.95
C SER A 10 -7.36 11.33 -6.20
N PRO A 11 -8.49 10.95 -6.84
CA PRO A 11 -9.52 10.15 -6.19
C PRO A 11 -9.04 8.77 -5.71
N ASP A 12 -8.00 8.22 -6.34
CA ASP A 12 -7.46 6.88 -6.04
C ASP A 12 -6.40 6.91 -4.92
N LYS A 13 -6.06 8.10 -4.39
CA LYS A 13 -5.00 8.28 -3.39
C LYS A 13 -5.17 7.39 -2.15
N PRO A 14 -6.37 7.23 -1.56
CA PRO A 14 -6.55 6.32 -0.43
C PRO A 14 -6.17 4.87 -0.77
N PHE A 15 -6.55 4.39 -1.96
CA PHE A 15 -6.17 3.06 -2.42
C PHE A 15 -4.66 2.95 -2.67
N ALA A 16 -4.05 3.96 -3.30
CA ALA A 16 -2.61 4.02 -3.54
C ALA A 16 -1.81 3.93 -2.24
N ARG A 17 -2.26 4.63 -1.19
CA ARG A 17 -1.67 4.54 0.16
C ARG A 17 -1.81 3.15 0.75
N ARG A 18 -3.02 2.59 0.71
CA ARG A 18 -3.30 1.23 1.20
C ARG A 18 -2.35 0.20 0.59
N ILE A 19 -2.36 0.07 -0.73
CA ILE A 19 -1.51 -0.90 -1.43
C ILE A 19 -0.02 -0.59 -1.25
N GLY A 20 0.36 0.69 -1.21
CA GLY A 20 1.74 1.09 -0.97
C GLY A 20 2.25 0.67 0.41
N ASN A 21 1.45 0.81 1.46
CA ASN A 21 1.82 0.39 2.81
C ASN A 21 2.02 -1.12 2.91
N ASP A 22 1.14 -1.88 2.28
CA ASP A 22 1.22 -3.33 2.19
C ASP A 22 2.50 -3.78 1.46
N LEU A 23 2.83 -3.13 0.34
CA LEU A 23 4.06 -3.43 -0.39
C LEU A 23 5.32 -3.04 0.40
N ARG A 24 5.29 -1.94 1.18
CA ARG A 24 6.39 -1.60 2.10
C ARG A 24 6.57 -2.65 3.18
N ALA A 25 5.49 -3.23 3.70
CA ALA A 25 5.54 -4.34 4.66
C ALA A 25 6.15 -5.62 4.06
N PHE A 26 6.14 -5.77 2.73
CA PHE A 26 6.88 -6.81 2.01
C PHE A 26 8.33 -6.42 1.68
N GLY A 27 8.83 -5.33 2.25
CA GLY A 27 10.23 -4.89 2.13
C GLY A 27 10.53 -4.10 0.85
N THR A 28 9.53 -3.52 0.19
CA THR A 28 9.75 -2.62 -0.96
C THR A 28 9.91 -1.17 -0.55
N LYS A 29 10.66 -0.43 -1.36
CA LYS A 29 10.65 1.02 -1.32
C LYS A 29 9.55 1.49 -2.27
N VAL A 30 8.53 2.12 -1.70
CA VAL A 30 7.37 2.59 -2.45
C VAL A 30 7.39 4.10 -2.51
N TRP A 31 7.15 4.64 -3.70
CA TRP A 31 6.94 6.06 -3.91
C TRP A 31 5.56 6.27 -4.49
N ILE A 32 4.76 7.04 -3.77
CA ILE A 32 3.44 7.47 -4.19
C ILE A 32 3.60 8.93 -4.56
N ASP A 33 3.18 9.31 -5.76
CA ASP A 33 3.25 10.71 -6.15
C ASP A 33 2.28 11.55 -5.30
N GLU A 34 2.80 12.25 -4.29
CA GLU A 34 1.99 13.13 -3.46
C GLU A 34 1.57 14.40 -4.20
N ALA A 35 2.32 14.80 -5.22
CA ALA A 35 1.96 15.87 -6.13
C ALA A 35 1.15 15.25 -7.25
N GLU A 36 -0.18 15.17 -7.10
CA GLU A 36 -1.13 14.76 -8.16
C GLU A 36 -0.54 15.01 -9.55
N ILE A 37 -0.40 13.97 -10.38
CA ILE A 37 0.17 14.19 -11.71
C ILE A 37 -0.78 15.08 -12.48
N ARG A 38 -0.39 16.33 -12.66
CA ARG A 38 -1.25 17.33 -13.28
C ARG A 38 -1.17 17.19 -14.78
N VAL A 39 -2.22 17.66 -15.46
CA VAL A 39 -2.20 17.80 -16.91
C VAL A 39 -0.99 18.66 -17.30
N GLY A 40 -0.03 18.05 -18.01
CA GLY A 40 1.21 18.69 -18.44
C GLY A 40 2.50 18.16 -17.78
N ASP A 41 2.40 17.42 -16.67
CA ASP A 41 3.55 16.80 -16.01
C ASP A 41 4.04 15.57 -16.79
N SER A 42 5.36 15.33 -16.84
CA SER A 42 5.92 14.09 -17.39
C SER A 42 6.12 13.04 -16.30
N LEU A 43 5.48 11.87 -16.47
CA LEU A 43 5.67 10.70 -15.62
C LEU A 43 7.13 10.26 -15.64
N ILE A 44 7.73 10.24 -16.84
CA ILE A 44 9.11 9.79 -17.03
C ILE A 44 10.06 10.71 -16.29
N GLN A 45 9.80 12.02 -16.33
CA GLN A 45 10.57 12.98 -15.54
C GLN A 45 10.36 12.75 -14.05
N LYS A 46 9.14 12.59 -13.55
CA LYS A 46 8.90 12.30 -12.11
C LYS A 46 9.52 10.99 -11.64
N ILE A 47 9.48 9.93 -12.46
CA ILE A 47 10.17 8.66 -12.18
C ILE A 47 11.69 8.90 -12.12
N SER A 48 12.23 9.65 -13.08
CA SER A 48 13.67 9.95 -13.16
C SER A 48 14.16 10.88 -12.05
N GLU A 49 13.35 11.88 -11.67
CA GLU A 49 13.64 12.85 -10.60
C GLU A 49 13.44 12.23 -9.21
N GLY A 50 12.45 11.36 -9.07
CA GLY A 50 12.19 10.70 -7.81
C GLY A 50 13.27 9.68 -7.46
N ILE A 51 13.79 8.93 -8.45
CA ILE A 51 14.48 7.68 -8.13
C ILE A 51 15.36 7.13 -9.29
N ASP A 52 16.68 7.11 -9.10
CA ASP A 52 17.64 6.37 -9.95
C ASP A 52 17.48 4.82 -9.90
N ASN A 53 16.49 4.30 -9.15
CA ASN A 53 16.33 2.90 -8.75
C ASN A 53 14.85 2.45 -8.68
N VAL A 54 14.03 2.78 -9.70
CA VAL A 54 12.70 2.15 -9.86
C VAL A 54 12.84 0.88 -10.67
N ASP A 55 12.34 -0.23 -10.14
CA ASP A 55 12.24 -1.50 -10.85
C ASP A 55 10.84 -1.69 -11.48
N PHE A 56 9.80 -1.18 -10.82
CA PHE A 56 8.40 -1.36 -11.19
C PHE A 56 7.60 -0.06 -11.18
N LEU A 57 6.71 0.10 -12.17
CA LEU A 57 5.70 1.14 -12.23
C LEU A 57 4.34 0.46 -12.08
N ILE A 58 3.68 0.70 -10.96
CA ILE A 58 2.28 0.31 -10.80
C ILE A 58 1.40 1.45 -11.29
N VAL A 59 0.48 1.14 -12.21
CA VAL A 59 -0.49 2.09 -12.74
C VAL A 59 -1.88 1.72 -12.24
N LEU A 60 -2.48 2.59 -11.41
CA LEU A 60 -3.86 2.43 -10.95
C LEU A 60 -4.83 2.92 -12.04
N LEU A 61 -5.56 1.98 -12.61
CA LEU A 61 -6.55 2.19 -13.66
C LEU A 61 -7.93 2.36 -13.02
N SER A 62 -8.47 3.56 -13.07
CA SER A 62 -9.80 3.93 -12.61
C SER A 62 -10.48 4.78 -13.68
N GLN A 63 -11.79 5.03 -13.56
CA GLN A 63 -12.49 5.93 -14.47
C GLN A 63 -11.85 7.32 -14.51
N ALA A 64 -11.29 7.76 -13.38
CA ALA A 64 -10.61 9.05 -13.28
C ALA A 64 -9.26 9.02 -14.01
N SER A 65 -8.43 7.98 -13.79
CA SER A 65 -7.13 7.90 -14.46
C SER A 65 -7.26 7.61 -15.96
N CYS A 66 -8.13 6.69 -16.38
CA CYS A 66 -8.30 6.31 -17.79
C CYS A 66 -8.89 7.43 -18.67
N LYS A 67 -9.59 8.42 -18.09
CA LYS A 67 -10.08 9.61 -18.81
C LYS A 67 -9.02 10.70 -18.98
N SER A 68 -7.93 10.63 -18.23
CA SER A 68 -6.87 11.62 -18.30
C SER A 68 -6.04 11.43 -19.57
N ALA A 69 -5.94 12.49 -20.41
CA ALA A 69 -5.12 12.50 -21.62
C ALA A 69 -3.63 12.18 -21.34
N TRP A 70 -3.23 12.24 -20.08
CA TRP A 70 -1.89 11.95 -19.59
C TRP A 70 -1.54 10.45 -19.59
N VAL A 71 -2.50 9.56 -19.27
CA VAL A 71 -2.23 8.11 -19.18
C VAL A 71 -1.77 7.56 -20.53
N GLU A 72 -2.29 8.06 -21.64
CA GLU A 72 -1.94 7.54 -22.96
C GLU A 72 -0.49 7.79 -23.37
N LYS A 73 0.03 9.01 -23.22
CA LYS A 73 1.34 9.34 -23.76
C LYS A 73 2.47 8.82 -22.89
N GLU A 74 2.37 9.00 -21.58
CA GLU A 74 3.47 8.73 -20.66
C GLU A 74 3.63 7.23 -20.35
N VAL A 75 2.52 6.49 -20.20
CA VAL A 75 2.58 5.03 -20.02
C VAL A 75 3.08 4.34 -21.29
N ASN A 76 2.72 4.84 -22.48
CA ASN A 76 3.32 4.36 -23.74
C ASN A 76 4.84 4.55 -23.79
N ILE A 77 5.36 5.65 -23.26
CA ILE A 77 6.82 5.87 -23.20
C ILE A 77 7.46 4.88 -22.22
N ALA A 78 6.87 4.67 -21.04
CA ALA A 78 7.37 3.68 -20.07
C ALA A 78 7.38 2.26 -20.66
N LEU A 79 6.32 1.87 -21.37
CA LEU A 79 6.24 0.59 -22.08
C LEU A 79 7.27 0.47 -23.21
N THR A 80 7.52 1.56 -23.95
CA THR A 80 8.59 1.59 -24.97
C THR A 80 9.96 1.37 -24.33
N GLN A 81 10.22 1.96 -23.16
CA GLN A 81 11.46 1.73 -22.41
C GLN A 81 11.57 0.32 -21.83
N GLU A 82 10.46 -0.31 -21.42
CA GLU A 82 10.40 -1.72 -21.01
C GLU A 82 10.91 -2.63 -22.15
N ILE A 83 10.48 -2.38 -23.39
CA ILE A 83 10.83 -3.17 -24.59
C ILE A 83 12.31 -3.01 -24.98
N VAL A 84 12.91 -1.83 -24.78
CA VAL A 84 14.31 -1.53 -25.17
C VAL A 84 15.35 -2.13 -24.21
N GLY A 85 14.91 -2.83 -23.16
CA GLY A 85 15.74 -3.83 -22.47
C GLY A 85 16.39 -3.39 -21.17
N ARG A 86 16.05 -2.22 -20.63
CA ARG A 86 16.22 -1.81 -19.21
C ARG A 86 15.49 -0.49 -18.97
N ARG A 87 14.51 -0.46 -18.05
CA ARG A 87 14.34 0.66 -17.09
C ARG A 87 13.28 0.43 -16.01
N VAL A 88 12.04 0.04 -16.33
CA VAL A 88 10.96 -0.17 -15.34
C VAL A 88 9.92 -1.14 -15.91
N LYS A 89 9.44 -2.13 -15.16
CA LYS A 89 8.34 -3.03 -15.58
C LYS A 89 6.99 -2.43 -15.20
N VAL A 90 6.07 -2.32 -16.16
CA VAL A 90 4.73 -1.76 -15.91
C VAL A 90 3.77 -2.86 -15.41
N LEU A 91 3.12 -2.60 -14.27
CA LEU A 91 2.15 -3.48 -13.62
C LEU A 91 0.79 -2.75 -13.53
N PRO A 92 -0.18 -3.07 -14.41
CA PRO A 92 -1.50 -2.44 -14.36
C PRO A 92 -2.36 -3.02 -13.23
N CYS A 93 -3.05 -2.15 -12.50
CA CYS A 93 -3.98 -2.50 -11.43
C CYS A 93 -5.33 -1.85 -11.70
N LEU A 94 -6.38 -2.64 -11.92
CA LEU A 94 -7.72 -2.16 -12.24
C LEU A 94 -8.53 -1.94 -10.97
N LEU A 95 -9.02 -0.73 -10.72
CA LEU A 95 -9.78 -0.36 -9.52
C LEU A 95 -11.30 -0.29 -9.76
N ASP A 96 -11.72 0.09 -10.96
CA ASP A 96 -13.12 0.19 -11.36
C ASP A 96 -13.28 -0.15 -12.86
N ASP A 97 -14.53 -0.16 -13.34
CA ASP A 97 -14.80 -0.33 -14.77
C ASP A 97 -14.44 0.95 -15.54
N CYS A 98 -13.27 0.93 -16.19
CA CYS A 98 -12.77 2.01 -17.04
C CYS A 98 -12.49 1.54 -18.48
N ASN A 99 -12.33 2.49 -19.42
CA ASN A 99 -11.83 2.18 -20.76
C ASN A 99 -10.31 1.99 -20.70
N ILE A 100 -9.85 0.75 -20.53
CA ILE A 100 -8.44 0.42 -20.42
C ILE A 100 -7.72 0.89 -21.70
N PRO A 101 -6.64 1.69 -21.59
CA PRO A 101 -5.90 2.14 -22.75
C PRO A 101 -5.36 0.97 -23.58
N THR A 102 -5.42 1.08 -24.91
CA THR A 102 -5.13 -0.01 -25.85
C THR A 102 -3.74 -0.64 -25.65
N PHE A 103 -2.75 0.15 -25.30
CA PHE A 103 -1.37 -0.29 -25.03
C PHE A 103 -1.19 -1.07 -23.72
N LEU A 104 -2.23 -1.19 -22.89
CA LEU A 104 -2.26 -2.07 -21.72
C LEU A 104 -3.14 -3.31 -21.93
N THR A 105 -3.84 -3.43 -23.07
CA THR A 105 -4.81 -4.52 -23.29
C THR A 105 -4.17 -5.90 -23.44
N ASP A 106 -2.89 -5.97 -23.79
CA ASP A 106 -2.11 -7.20 -23.90
C ASP A 106 -1.42 -7.60 -22.58
N LYS A 107 -1.48 -6.74 -21.55
CA LYS A 107 -0.95 -7.02 -20.21
C LYS A 107 -2.05 -7.53 -19.29
N ARG A 108 -1.75 -8.61 -18.56
CA ARG A 108 -2.57 -9.03 -17.42
C ARG A 108 -2.48 -7.95 -16.33
N TYR A 109 -3.63 -7.52 -15.83
CA TYR A 109 -3.75 -6.62 -14.69
C TYR A 109 -4.09 -7.36 -13.41
N ALA A 110 -3.72 -6.76 -12.28
CA ALA A 110 -4.27 -7.13 -10.98
C ALA A 110 -5.67 -6.47 -10.83
N ASP A 111 -6.70 -7.24 -10.53
CA ASP A 111 -8.10 -6.80 -10.56
C ASP A 111 -8.66 -6.53 -9.17
N PHE A 112 -8.63 -5.26 -8.74
CA PHE A 112 -9.06 -4.80 -7.42
C PHE A 112 -10.50 -4.25 -7.41
N ARG A 113 -11.29 -4.47 -8.48
CA ARG A 113 -12.70 -4.03 -8.52
C ARG A 113 -13.56 -4.66 -7.43
N ASP A 114 -13.20 -5.87 -7.01
CA ASP A 114 -13.84 -6.57 -5.90
C ASP A 114 -12.93 -6.57 -4.68
N ALA A 115 -13.40 -5.99 -3.57
CA ALA A 115 -12.68 -5.94 -2.31
C ALA A 115 -12.34 -7.34 -1.77
N ALA A 116 -13.14 -8.36 -2.08
CA ALA A 116 -12.86 -9.75 -1.69
C ALA A 116 -11.57 -10.30 -2.32
N ASN A 117 -11.15 -9.74 -3.46
CA ASN A 117 -9.93 -10.14 -4.17
C ASN A 117 -8.67 -9.39 -3.72
N TYR A 118 -8.78 -8.43 -2.79
CA TYR A 118 -7.68 -7.54 -2.46
C TYR A 118 -6.37 -8.29 -2.09
N LEU A 119 -6.42 -9.29 -1.20
CA LEU A 119 -5.21 -10.05 -0.83
C LEU A 119 -4.63 -10.84 -1.99
N SER A 120 -5.47 -11.58 -2.72
CA SER A 120 -4.98 -12.44 -3.80
C SER A 120 -4.32 -11.61 -4.89
N GLN A 121 -4.89 -10.44 -5.22
CA GLN A 121 -4.35 -9.54 -6.22
C GLN A 121 -3.10 -8.79 -5.73
N ARG A 122 -3.06 -8.39 -4.45
CA ARG A 122 -1.86 -7.84 -3.81
C ARG A 122 -0.72 -8.86 -3.81
N ASP A 123 -1.01 -10.11 -3.46
CA ASP A 123 -0.01 -11.17 -3.38
C ASP A 123 0.49 -11.55 -4.78
N GLU A 124 -0.38 -11.55 -5.79
CA GLU A 124 0.01 -11.67 -7.20
C GLU A 124 0.92 -10.52 -7.65
N LEU A 125 0.62 -9.29 -7.23
CA LEU A 125 1.45 -8.12 -7.50
C LEU A 125 2.83 -8.24 -6.84
N ALA A 126 2.86 -8.64 -5.57
CA ALA A 126 4.08 -8.89 -4.82
C ALA A 126 4.95 -9.99 -5.48
N LEU A 127 4.32 -11.09 -5.90
CA LEU A 127 4.96 -12.17 -6.64
C LEU A 127 5.52 -11.68 -7.98
N ALA A 128 4.77 -10.85 -8.72
CA ALA A 128 5.21 -10.28 -9.99
C ALA A 128 6.44 -9.36 -9.85
N MET A 129 6.67 -8.84 -8.64
CA MET A 129 7.84 -8.05 -8.24
C MET A 129 8.96 -8.89 -7.61
N GLY A 130 8.78 -10.21 -7.49
CA GLY A 130 9.76 -11.13 -6.89
C GLY A 130 9.88 -11.00 -5.37
N LEU A 131 8.85 -10.47 -4.71
CA LEU A 131 8.85 -10.28 -3.26
C LEU A 131 8.48 -11.59 -2.56
N ALA A 132 9.19 -11.89 -1.48
CA ALA A 132 8.76 -12.93 -0.55
C ALA A 132 7.78 -12.31 0.44
N ILE A 133 6.58 -12.88 0.53
CA ILE A 133 5.66 -12.62 1.64
C ILE A 133 6.20 -13.42 2.82
N PRO A 134 6.81 -12.81 3.85
CA PRO A 134 7.56 -13.59 4.83
C PRO A 134 6.56 -14.30 5.75
N PRO A 135 6.37 -15.63 5.68
CA PRO A 135 5.35 -16.30 6.49
C PRO A 135 5.63 -16.13 8.00
N ALA A 136 6.92 -16.05 8.34
CA ALA A 136 7.41 -15.74 9.68
C ALA A 136 6.96 -14.37 10.20
N GLN A 137 6.76 -13.35 9.35
CA GLN A 137 6.20 -12.06 9.77
C GLN A 137 4.77 -12.22 10.29
N GLN A 138 3.92 -12.89 9.50
CA GLN A 138 2.53 -13.08 9.89
C GLN A 138 2.41 -13.95 11.15
N GLU A 139 3.23 -15.00 11.23
CA GLU A 139 3.31 -15.84 12.41
C GLU A 139 3.74 -15.05 13.65
N PHE A 140 4.78 -14.22 13.52
CA PHE A 140 5.25 -13.37 14.61
C PHE A 140 4.16 -12.39 15.06
N LEU A 141 3.54 -11.68 14.11
CA LEU A 141 2.46 -10.74 14.40
C LEU A 141 1.34 -11.43 15.18
N ASN A 142 0.87 -12.59 14.73
CA ASN A 142 -0.18 -13.34 15.42
C ASN A 142 0.24 -13.80 16.83
N LYS A 143 1.48 -14.28 17.00
CA LYS A 143 1.97 -14.81 18.28
C LYS A 143 2.34 -13.73 19.30
N PHE A 144 2.90 -12.61 18.86
CA PHE A 144 3.55 -11.64 19.75
C PHE A 144 2.90 -10.25 19.73
N VAL A 145 2.23 -9.85 18.64
CA VAL A 145 1.61 -8.52 18.53
C VAL A 145 0.10 -8.60 18.72
N TYR A 146 -0.57 -9.54 18.07
CA TYR A 146 -2.03 -9.66 18.03
C TYR A 146 -2.59 -10.74 18.97
N HIS A 147 -1.73 -11.45 19.70
CA HIS A 147 -2.19 -12.39 20.74
C HIS A 147 -3.16 -11.69 21.68
N ASP A 148 -4.20 -12.39 22.14
CA ASP A 148 -5.24 -11.88 23.07
C ASP A 148 -6.08 -10.67 22.61
N LEU A 149 -5.90 -10.19 21.38
CA LEU A 149 -6.71 -9.13 20.81
C LEU A 149 -7.92 -9.70 20.07
N THR A 150 -9.04 -8.97 20.09
CA THR A 150 -10.25 -9.39 19.38
C THR A 150 -10.22 -8.86 17.95
N ASP A 151 -10.13 -9.77 16.98
CA ASP A 151 -10.32 -9.44 15.56
C ASP A 151 -11.80 -9.15 15.30
N LEU A 152 -12.10 -7.90 15.01
CA LEU A 152 -13.43 -7.39 14.65
C LEU A 152 -13.72 -7.54 13.16
N ASN A 153 -12.78 -8.05 12.36
CA ASN A 153 -13.05 -8.27 10.94
C ASN A 153 -14.10 -9.38 10.77
N SER A 154 -15.33 -8.97 10.45
CA SER A 154 -16.46 -9.87 10.21
C SER A 154 -16.65 -10.22 8.72
N GLY A 155 -15.57 -10.16 7.94
CA GLY A 155 -15.58 -10.41 6.48
C GLY A 155 -15.90 -9.18 5.63
N PHE A 156 -15.86 -7.98 6.22
CA PHE A 156 -15.96 -6.73 5.48
C PHE A 156 -14.63 -6.32 4.83
N ASP A 157 -13.54 -6.82 5.39
CA ASP A 157 -12.21 -6.75 4.83
C ASP A 157 -11.61 -8.16 4.80
N THR A 158 -10.41 -8.29 4.30
CA THR A 158 -9.77 -9.57 4.04
C THR A 158 -9.33 -10.29 5.33
N ALA A 159 -9.48 -11.62 5.41
CA ALA A 159 -9.34 -12.37 6.66
C ALA A 159 -7.95 -12.30 7.34
N SER A 160 -6.89 -11.96 6.60
CA SER A 160 -5.57 -11.73 7.17
C SER A 160 -5.43 -10.35 7.83
N MET A 161 -6.22 -9.37 7.39
CA MET A 161 -6.22 -8.02 7.95
C MET A 161 -6.98 -8.01 9.27
N LYS A 162 -6.24 -7.71 10.34
CA LYS A 162 -6.77 -7.69 11.70
C LYS A 162 -7.32 -6.32 12.02
N ASN A 163 -8.63 -6.28 12.25
CA ASN A 163 -9.33 -5.06 12.64
C ASN A 163 -9.58 -5.08 14.14
N PHE A 164 -9.27 -3.98 14.83
CA PHE A 164 -9.34 -3.93 16.28
C PHE A 164 -10.23 -2.80 16.79
N SER A 165 -10.77 -2.97 17.99
CA SER A 165 -11.33 -1.84 18.76
C SER A 165 -10.22 -0.82 19.05
N ALA A 166 -10.58 0.44 19.36
CA ALA A 166 -9.60 1.45 19.77
C ALA A 166 -8.68 0.96 20.91
N GLY A 167 -9.25 0.24 21.90
CA GLY A 167 -8.50 -0.28 23.04
C GLY A 167 -7.50 -1.37 22.65
N ASP A 168 -7.91 -2.34 21.84
CA ASP A 168 -7.04 -3.42 21.38
C ASP A 168 -6.01 -2.94 20.36
N PHE A 169 -6.39 -1.99 19.50
CA PHE A 169 -5.48 -1.38 18.54
C PHE A 169 -4.33 -0.65 19.22
N LEU A 170 -4.61 0.12 20.28
CA LEU A 170 -3.56 0.78 21.06
C LEU A 170 -2.60 -0.23 21.70
N LYS A 171 -3.09 -1.41 22.13
CA LYS A 171 -2.21 -2.49 22.61
C LYS A 171 -1.32 -3.01 21.48
N ALA A 172 -1.88 -3.23 20.29
CA ALA A 172 -1.12 -3.65 19.12
C ALA A 172 0.00 -2.66 18.79
N LEU A 173 -0.28 -1.35 18.73
CA LEU A 173 0.72 -0.32 18.45
C LEU A 173 1.85 -0.29 19.49
N LYS A 174 1.53 -0.42 20.79
CA LYS A 174 2.54 -0.53 21.86
C LYS A 174 3.40 -1.80 21.72
N ARG A 175 2.82 -2.89 21.22
CA ARG A 175 3.58 -4.12 20.94
C ARG A 175 4.47 -3.96 19.71
N PHE A 176 4.02 -3.27 18.66
CA PHE A 176 4.88 -2.86 17.55
C PHE A 176 6.09 -2.07 18.07
N GLU A 177 5.86 -1.06 18.92
CA GLU A 177 6.93 -0.26 19.55
C GLU A 177 7.95 -1.15 20.29
N THR A 178 7.45 -2.07 21.11
CA THR A 178 8.27 -2.97 21.93
C THR A 178 9.24 -3.81 21.09
N PHE A 179 8.84 -4.18 19.88
CA PHE A 179 9.63 -4.99 18.95
C PHE A 179 10.36 -4.15 17.89
N ASN A 180 10.46 -2.84 18.07
CA ASN A 180 11.03 -1.91 17.09
C ASN A 180 10.39 -2.07 15.70
N GLY A 181 9.08 -2.34 15.72
CA GLY A 181 8.27 -2.55 14.53
C GLY A 181 8.08 -1.26 13.74
N LYS A 182 8.06 -1.40 12.42
CA LYS A 182 7.74 -0.32 11.50
C LYS A 182 6.27 -0.37 11.17
N VAL A 183 5.56 0.73 11.38
CA VAL A 183 4.20 0.91 10.89
C VAL A 183 4.30 1.82 9.67
N PHE A 184 3.64 1.47 8.57
CA PHE A 184 3.62 2.26 7.34
C PHE A 184 2.34 3.05 7.19
N GLY A 185 1.23 2.51 7.69
CA GLY A 185 -0.04 3.21 7.70
C GLY A 185 -1.04 2.64 8.68
N ILE A 186 -2.00 3.47 9.04
CA ILE A 186 -3.16 3.12 9.84
C ILE A 186 -4.41 3.37 9.01
N GLU A 187 -5.29 2.37 8.98
CA GLU A 187 -6.57 2.41 8.30
C GLU A 187 -7.72 2.31 9.30
N THR A 188 -8.85 2.92 8.94
CA THR A 188 -10.09 2.81 9.70
C THR A 188 -11.20 2.20 8.86
N TRP A 189 -12.04 1.38 9.49
CA TRP A 189 -13.10 0.63 8.82
C TRP A 189 -14.47 0.78 9.52
N PRO A 190 -14.97 2.02 9.73
CA PRO A 190 -16.26 2.24 10.39
C PRO A 190 -17.39 1.49 9.68
N ASP A 191 -18.19 0.75 10.44
CA ASP A 191 -19.31 -0.06 9.94
C ASP A 191 -18.93 -1.01 8.79
N GLY A 192 -17.69 -1.49 8.80
CA GLY A 192 -17.15 -2.39 7.78
C GLY A 192 -16.90 -1.73 6.43
N LYS A 193 -16.79 -0.40 6.38
CA LYS A 193 -16.45 0.35 5.17
C LYS A 193 -15.14 1.09 5.38
N PHE A 194 -14.33 1.17 4.34
CA PHE A 194 -13.13 2.00 4.36
C PHE A 194 -13.49 3.44 4.75
N GLY A 195 -12.89 3.91 5.85
CA GLY A 195 -13.05 5.28 6.35
C GLY A 195 -11.97 6.17 5.76
N ASP A 196 -10.74 6.01 6.24
CA ASP A 196 -9.59 6.79 5.83
C ASP A 196 -8.26 6.09 6.17
N VAL A 197 -7.15 6.56 5.59
CA VAL A 197 -5.79 6.06 5.77
C VAL A 197 -4.79 7.19 6.03
N LYS A 198 -4.01 7.04 7.10
CA LYS A 198 -2.91 7.94 7.47
C LYS A 198 -1.59 7.18 7.35
N VAL A 199 -0.57 7.81 6.78
CA VAL A 199 0.73 7.18 6.48
C VAL A 199 1.87 7.85 7.21
N TYR A 200 2.93 7.11 7.53
CA TYR A 200 4.02 7.65 8.34
C TYR A 200 4.69 8.88 7.70
N GLU A 201 4.77 8.92 6.36
CA GLU A 201 5.40 10.03 5.63
C GLU A 201 4.71 11.39 5.85
N GLU A 202 3.45 11.41 6.28
CA GLU A 202 2.73 12.65 6.64
C GLU A 202 3.19 13.22 7.99
N TYR A 203 3.90 12.42 8.79
CA TYR A 203 4.24 12.71 10.18
C TYR A 203 5.75 12.69 10.45
N THR A 204 6.50 11.81 9.78
CA THR A 204 7.91 11.52 10.06
C THR A 204 8.60 10.85 8.85
N ASP A 205 9.93 10.79 8.84
CA ASP A 205 10.72 10.04 7.86
C ASP A 205 11.12 8.63 8.35
N ASP A 206 10.85 8.31 9.62
CA ASP A 206 11.09 7.00 10.23
C ASP A 206 9.79 6.27 10.58
N ALA A 207 9.48 5.22 9.81
CA ALA A 207 8.31 4.35 10.04
C ALA A 207 8.34 3.63 11.41
N ALA A 208 9.48 3.57 12.10
CA ALA A 208 9.60 3.02 13.46
C ALA A 208 9.33 4.05 14.57
N ASP A 209 9.19 5.35 14.25
CA ASP A 209 8.92 6.40 15.25
C ASP A 209 7.53 6.23 15.86
N SER A 210 7.47 5.82 17.13
CA SER A 210 6.21 5.55 17.79
C SER A 210 5.31 6.76 17.98
N ASN A 211 5.88 7.96 17.97
CA ASN A 211 5.10 9.19 18.09
C ASN A 211 4.14 9.36 16.91
N TRP A 212 4.53 8.93 15.71
CA TRP A 212 3.74 9.15 14.51
C TRP A 212 2.44 8.36 14.55
N TYR A 213 2.50 7.05 14.83
CA TYR A 213 1.30 6.22 14.80
C TYR A 213 0.39 6.44 16.02
N LEU A 214 0.95 6.85 17.16
CA LEU A 214 0.15 7.29 18.31
C LEU A 214 -0.58 8.60 18.01
N LYS A 215 0.09 9.54 17.34
CA LYS A 215 -0.51 10.80 16.90
C LYS A 215 -1.61 10.58 15.86
N ALA A 216 -1.34 9.77 14.82
CA ALA A 216 -2.31 9.45 13.78
C ALA A 216 -3.57 8.74 14.36
N PHE A 217 -3.38 7.84 15.34
CA PHE A 217 -4.49 7.20 16.05
C PHE A 217 -5.37 8.20 16.81
N GLU A 218 -4.76 9.18 17.50
CA GLU A 218 -5.52 10.24 18.18
C GLU A 218 -6.21 11.19 17.19
N ASP A 219 -5.58 11.48 16.05
CA ASP A 219 -6.20 12.29 14.98
C ASP A 219 -7.46 11.61 14.43
N PHE A 220 -7.44 10.30 14.15
CA PHE A 220 -8.64 9.57 13.75
C PHE A 220 -9.76 9.65 14.79
N LYS A 221 -9.43 9.54 16.08
CA LYS A 221 -10.42 9.67 17.16
C LYS A 221 -11.04 11.08 17.18
N HIS A 222 -10.27 12.13 16.94
CA HIS A 222 -10.79 13.49 16.81
C HIS A 222 -11.69 13.68 15.58
N GLU A 223 -11.41 12.96 14.50
CA GLU A 223 -12.21 12.92 13.28
C GLU A 223 -13.48 12.07 13.41
N GLY A 224 -13.71 11.44 14.58
CA GLY A 224 -14.88 10.59 14.85
C GLY A 224 -14.74 9.14 14.38
N LEU A 225 -13.59 8.77 13.82
CA LEU A 225 -13.27 7.41 13.39
C LEU A 225 -12.70 6.64 14.60
N THR A 226 -13.54 5.87 15.28
CA THR A 226 -13.25 5.35 16.63
C THR A 226 -13.27 3.82 16.76
N SER A 227 -13.46 3.09 15.67
CA SER A 227 -13.49 1.62 15.69
C SER A 227 -12.96 1.00 14.40
N HIS A 228 -12.61 -0.29 14.47
CA HIS A 228 -12.10 -1.11 13.37
C HIS A 228 -10.85 -0.51 12.75
N PHE A 229 -9.81 -0.40 13.59
CA PHE A 229 -8.50 0.07 13.19
C PHE A 229 -7.65 -1.10 12.70
N THR A 230 -6.86 -0.82 11.68
CA THR A 230 -5.89 -1.74 11.09
C THR A 230 -4.57 -1.02 10.91
N ALA A 231 -3.46 -1.73 11.00
CA ALA A 231 -2.13 -1.19 10.74
C ALA A 231 -1.39 -2.08 9.76
N SER A 232 -0.87 -1.50 8.68
CA SER A 232 0.09 -2.16 7.79
C SER A 232 1.49 -1.89 8.33
N GLY A 233 2.19 -2.94 8.74
CA GLY A 233 3.49 -2.83 9.37
C GLY A 233 4.29 -4.13 9.32
N MET A 234 5.56 -4.05 9.70
CA MET A 234 6.48 -5.18 9.77
C MET A 234 7.35 -5.11 11.03
N ILE A 235 7.79 -6.27 11.51
CA ILE A 235 8.81 -6.36 12.54
C ILE A 235 10.18 -6.53 11.87
N PRO A 236 11.28 -5.95 12.38
CA PRO A 236 12.60 -6.18 11.80
C PRO A 236 12.94 -7.68 11.73
N GLY A 237 13.55 -8.12 10.62
CA GLY A 237 13.81 -9.54 10.37
C GLY A 237 14.67 -10.19 11.46
N ASP A 238 15.67 -9.48 11.97
CA ASP A 238 16.55 -9.92 13.07
C ASP A 238 15.83 -10.04 14.42
N VAL A 239 14.67 -9.39 14.56
CA VAL A 239 13.78 -9.58 15.71
C VAL A 239 12.89 -10.80 15.46
N VAL A 240 12.32 -10.96 14.26
CA VAL A 240 11.52 -12.15 13.93
C VAL A 240 12.32 -13.44 14.11
N ASP A 241 13.52 -13.51 13.54
CA ASP A 241 14.42 -14.67 13.58
C ASP A 241 14.90 -15.04 14.99
N ARG A 242 14.77 -14.12 15.96
CA ARG A 242 15.18 -14.33 17.36
C ARG A 242 14.08 -14.99 18.20
N PHE A 243 12.82 -14.81 17.81
CA PHE A 243 11.66 -15.25 18.58
C PHE A 243 10.93 -16.46 17.96
N LEU A 244 11.12 -16.71 16.67
CA LEU A 244 10.62 -17.89 15.95
C LEU A 244 11.75 -18.87 15.69
#